data_AF-A0A834GSC1-F1
#
_entry.id   AF-A0A834GSC1-F1
#
_cell.length_a   1.000
_cell.length_b   1.000
_cell.length_c   1.000
_cell.angle_alpha   90.00
_cell.angle_beta   90.00
_cell.angle_gamma   90.00
#
_symmetry.space_group_name_H-M   'P 1'
#
loop_
_entity.id
_entity.type
_entity.pdbx_description
1 polymer ?
#
loop_
_entity_poly.entity_id
_entity_poly.type
_entity_poly.pdbx_seq_one_letter_code
_entity_poly.pdbx_strand_id
1 'polypeptide(L)'
;MFSNSLLYQTKFNKREVATPGAGGYISSWVVKLLLSKGYVVHGTVRDPRDEKKNGHLKKLEKASENLHLFKADLFDYEGLYAAIAGCTGVLHVASPLPSDNPSINPEARS
;
A
#
# COMPACT_ATOMS: atom_id res chain seq x y z
N MET A 1 2.90 -29.37 -35.80
CA MET A 1 3.66 -29.06 -34.56
C MET A 1 3.37 -27.61 -34.19
N PHE A 2 2.38 -27.38 -33.32
CA PHE A 2 2.10 -26.04 -32.82
C PHE A 2 3.06 -25.74 -31.66
N SER A 3 3.71 -24.58 -31.74
CA SER A 3 4.78 -24.15 -30.84
C SER A 3 4.30 -24.03 -29.39
N ASN A 4 5.03 -24.65 -28.45
CA ASN A 4 4.88 -24.51 -27.00
C ASN A 4 5.19 -23.10 -26.46
N SER A 5 5.44 -22.12 -27.32
CA SER A 5 5.84 -20.75 -26.95
C SER A 5 4.73 -19.91 -26.30
N LEU A 6 3.45 -20.24 -26.52
CA LEU A 6 2.34 -19.49 -25.91
C LEU A 6 2.09 -19.85 -24.44
N LEU A 7 2.50 -21.04 -23.99
CA LEU A 7 2.33 -21.49 -22.60
C LEU A 7 3.30 -20.82 -21.62
N TYR A 8 4.36 -20.17 -22.12
CA TYR A 8 5.35 -19.46 -21.30
C TYR A 8 5.07 -17.96 -21.13
N GLN A 9 4.07 -17.40 -21.83
CA GLN A 9 3.78 -15.95 -21.80
C GLN A 9 2.71 -15.52 -20.78
N THR A 10 2.18 -16.44 -19.97
CA THR A 10 1.48 -16.08 -18.74
C THR A 10 2.28 -16.59 -17.55
N LYS A 11 3.41 -15.93 -17.26
CA LYS A 11 3.61 -15.59 -15.84
C LYS A 11 2.29 -14.96 -15.43
N PHE A 12 1.57 -15.53 -14.48
CA PHE A 12 0.54 -14.78 -13.78
C PHE A 12 1.27 -13.57 -13.19
N ASN A 13 1.32 -12.45 -13.91
CA ASN A 13 1.90 -11.22 -13.41
C ASN A 13 1.12 -10.95 -12.13
N LYS A 14 1.79 -11.07 -10.99
CA LYS A 14 1.17 -10.73 -9.71
C LYS A 14 0.66 -9.31 -9.88
N ARG A 15 -0.63 -9.10 -9.64
CA ARG A 15 -1.22 -7.77 -9.77
C ARG A 15 -0.59 -6.88 -8.71
N GLU A 16 0.01 -5.79 -9.15
CA GLU A 16 0.58 -4.76 -8.30
C GLU A 16 -0.51 -3.75 -7.91
N VAL A 17 -0.62 -3.46 -6.62
CA VAL A 17 -1.60 -2.51 -6.09
C VAL A 17 -0.90 -1.56 -5.12
N ALA A 18 -1.09 -0.26 -5.32
CA ALA A 18 -0.61 0.76 -4.39
C ALA A 18 -1.64 1.02 -3.29
N THR A 19 -1.18 1.12 -2.05
CA THR A 19 -2.00 1.47 -0.89
C THR A 19 -1.35 2.65 -0.16
N PRO A 20 -1.76 3.89 -0.45
CA PRO A 20 -1.29 5.05 0.29
C PRO A 20 -1.62 4.93 1.79
N GLY A 21 -0.67 5.28 2.65
CA GLY A 21 -0.82 5.19 4.10
C GLY A 21 -1.02 3.77 4.61
N ALA A 22 -0.24 2.82 4.09
CA ALA A 22 -0.30 1.39 4.40
C ALA A 22 -0.17 1.06 5.90
N GLY A 23 0.55 1.88 6.66
CA GLY A 23 0.71 1.72 8.12
C GLY A 23 -0.48 2.18 8.96
N GLY A 24 -1.55 2.67 8.34
CA GLY A 24 -2.78 3.02 9.05
C GLY A 24 -3.53 1.79 9.58
N TYR A 25 -4.38 1.98 10.59
CA TYR A 25 -5.11 0.90 11.24
C TYR A 25 -5.89 0.04 10.23
N ILE A 26 -6.78 0.65 9.44
CA ILE A 26 -7.56 -0.06 8.42
C ILE A 26 -6.68 -0.51 7.24
N SER A 27 -5.77 0.36 6.80
CA SER A 27 -4.87 0.07 5.67
C SER A 27 -4.04 -1.20 5.91
N SER A 28 -3.56 -1.44 7.13
CA SER A 28 -2.78 -2.63 7.47
C SER A 28 -3.53 -3.95 7.26
N TRP A 29 -4.86 -3.95 7.50
CA TRP A 29 -5.73 -5.09 7.23
C TRP A 29 -5.96 -5.29 5.74
N VAL A 30 -6.09 -4.20 4.99
CA VAL A 30 -6.20 -4.24 3.53
C VAL A 30 -4.92 -4.81 2.92
N VAL A 31 -3.75 -4.36 3.38
CA VAL A 31 -2.45 -4.91 2.98
C VAL A 31 -2.38 -6.42 3.28
N LYS A 32 -2.75 -6.83 4.50
CA LYS A 32 -2.80 -8.26 4.88
C LYS A 32 -3.69 -9.07 3.94
N LEU A 33 -4.87 -8.57 3.61
CA LEU A 33 -5.81 -9.24 2.70
C LEU A 33 -5.19 -9.37 1.30
N LEU A 34 -4.64 -8.29 0.74
CA LEU A 34 -4.00 -8.30 -0.58
C LEU A 34 -2.85 -9.30 -0.66
N LEU A 35 -1.97 -9.31 0.35
CA LEU A 35 -0.85 -10.27 0.44
C LEU A 35 -1.37 -11.72 0.51
N SER A 36 -2.41 -11.99 1.30
CA SER A 36 -3.01 -13.33 1.38
C SER A 36 -3.58 -13.81 0.04
N LYS A 37 -4.06 -12.88 -0.80
CA LYS A 37 -4.57 -13.14 -2.16
C LYS A 37 -3.48 -13.19 -3.23
N GLY A 38 -2.20 -13.02 -2.84
CA GLY A 38 -1.05 -13.14 -3.74
C GLY A 38 -0.75 -11.90 -4.57
N TYR A 39 -1.30 -10.74 -4.19
CA TYR A 39 -0.94 -9.46 -4.81
C TYR A 39 0.46 -9.01 -4.36
N VAL A 40 1.13 -8.24 -5.23
CA VAL A 40 2.27 -7.41 -4.83
C VAL A 40 1.72 -6.06 -4.40
N VAL A 41 2.13 -5.60 -3.23
CA VAL A 41 1.58 -4.41 -2.57
C VAL A 41 2.66 -3.36 -2.46
N HIS A 42 2.41 -2.19 -3.05
CA HIS A 42 3.21 -0.99 -2.86
C HIS A 42 2.56 -0.14 -1.76
N GLY A 43 3.07 -0.25 -0.54
CA GLY A 43 2.55 0.49 0.60
C GLY A 43 3.31 1.79 0.81
N THR A 44 2.63 2.93 0.93
CA THR A 44 3.33 4.17 1.35
C THR A 44 3.27 4.38 2.85
N VAL A 45 4.38 4.78 3.44
CA VAL A 45 4.52 5.15 4.86
C VAL A 45 5.47 6.34 4.99
N ARG A 46 5.32 7.13 6.05
CA ARG A 46 6.13 8.35 6.23
C ARG A 46 7.62 8.07 6.47
N ASP A 47 7.93 7.00 7.20
CA ASP A 47 9.30 6.48 7.33
C ASP A 47 9.30 4.94 7.34
N PRO A 48 9.71 4.26 6.26
CA PRO A 48 9.79 2.80 6.19
C PRO A 48 10.71 2.15 7.25
N ARG A 49 11.58 2.93 7.88
CA ARG A 49 12.53 2.47 8.91
C ARG A 49 11.96 2.57 10.33
N ASP A 50 10.81 3.22 10.52
CA ASP A 50 10.12 3.27 11.82
C ASP A 50 9.52 1.90 12.14
N GLU A 51 10.31 1.01 12.74
CA GLU A 51 9.89 -0.34 13.13
C GLU A 51 8.77 -0.34 14.17
N LYS A 52 8.71 0.70 15.01
CA LYS A 52 7.64 0.83 16.01
C LYS A 52 6.29 1.01 15.34
N LYS A 53 6.22 1.83 14.28
CA LYS A 53 4.99 2.06 13.52
C LYS A 53 4.73 0.98 12.47
N ASN A 54 5.75 0.56 11.73
CA ASN A 54 5.57 -0.26 10.52
C ASN A 54 5.98 -1.72 10.68
N GLY A 55 6.57 -2.11 11.81
CA GLY A 55 7.05 -3.47 12.03
C GLY A 55 5.93 -4.52 11.95
N HIS A 56 4.69 -4.13 12.23
CA HIS A 56 3.53 -5.02 12.07
C HIS A 56 3.29 -5.42 10.59
N LEU A 57 3.54 -4.51 9.64
CA LEU A 57 3.39 -4.80 8.20
C LEU A 57 4.44 -5.81 7.72
N LYS A 58 5.69 -5.65 8.18
CA LYS A 58 6.81 -6.55 7.81
C LYS A 58 6.63 -7.97 8.35
N LYS A 59 5.84 -8.15 9.40
CA LYS A 59 5.51 -9.44 10.01
C LYS A 59 4.33 -10.15 9.36
N LEU A 60 3.65 -9.52 8.39
CA LEU A 60 2.55 -10.15 7.68
C LEU A 60 3.07 -11.32 6.82
N GLU A 61 2.24 -12.35 6.69
CA GLU A 61 2.55 -13.47 5.80
C GLU A 61 2.79 -12.96 4.37
N LYS A 62 3.85 -13.46 3.72
CA LYS A 62 4.29 -13.07 2.36
C LYS A 62 4.75 -11.61 2.22
N ALA A 63 4.89 -10.85 3.31
CA ALA A 63 5.36 -9.47 3.24
C ALA A 63 6.79 -9.36 2.71
N SER A 64 7.70 -10.26 3.12
CA SER A 64 9.09 -10.26 2.64
C SER A 64 9.24 -10.43 1.14
N GLU A 65 8.25 -11.04 0.48
CA GLU A 65 8.26 -11.32 -0.96
C GLU A 65 7.44 -10.32 -1.77
N ASN A 66 6.34 -9.82 -1.20
CA ASN A 66 5.30 -9.12 -1.94
C ASN A 66 4.94 -7.74 -1.37
N LEU A 67 5.53 -7.29 -0.25
CA LEU A 67 5.30 -5.96 0.29
C LEU A 67 6.52 -5.06 0.03
N HIS A 68 6.30 -3.99 -0.73
CA HIS A 68 7.30 -2.96 -0.99
C HIS A 68 6.86 -1.67 -0.29
N LEU A 69 7.66 -1.19 0.66
CA LEU A 69 7.36 0.03 1.40
C LEU A 69 8.07 1.23 0.77
N PHE A 70 7.28 2.21 0.34
CA PHE A 70 7.75 3.47 -0.22
C PHE A 70 7.64 4.57 0.83
N LYS A 71 8.66 5.43 0.88
CA LYS A 71 8.62 6.63 1.71
C LYS A 71 7.79 7.69 0.99
N ALA A 72 6.59 7.97 1.48
CA ALA A 72 5.75 9.08 1.02
C ALA A 72 4.64 9.38 2.04
N ASP A 73 4.09 10.57 1.98
CA ASP A 73 2.80 10.90 2.60
C ASP A 73 1.78 11.35 1.53
N LEU A 74 0.60 11.81 1.95
CA LEU A 74 -0.48 12.18 1.04
C LEU A 74 -0.22 13.46 0.23
N PHE A 75 0.75 14.28 0.66
CA PHE A 75 1.11 15.55 0.03
C PHE A 75 2.40 15.43 -0.80
N ASP A 76 3.09 14.30 -0.72
CA ASP A 76 4.30 13.98 -1.49
C ASP A 76 3.95 13.37 -2.85
N TYR A 77 3.72 14.23 -3.85
CA TYR A 77 3.35 13.81 -5.21
C TYR A 77 4.38 12.87 -5.83
N GLU A 78 5.68 13.19 -5.74
CA GLU A 78 6.74 12.39 -6.34
C GLU A 78 6.87 11.02 -5.66
N GLY A 79 6.77 10.99 -4.33
CA GLY A 79 6.77 9.74 -3.57
C GLY A 79 5.56 8.85 -3.88
N LEU A 80 4.37 9.45 -4.03
CA LEU A 80 3.17 8.72 -4.45
C LEU A 80 3.27 8.23 -5.89
N TYR A 81 3.76 9.06 -6.81
CA TYR A 81 3.96 8.68 -8.21
C TYR A 81 4.91 7.48 -8.31
N ALA A 82 6.04 7.52 -7.61
CA ALA A 82 6.99 6.42 -7.58
C ALA A 82 6.38 5.13 -7.00
N ALA A 83 5.53 5.22 -5.98
CA ALA A 83 4.85 4.07 -5.39
C ALA A 83 3.75 3.49 -6.30
N ILE A 84 3.09 4.33 -7.09
CA ILE A 84 1.98 3.93 -7.98
C ILE A 84 2.49 3.42 -9.33
N ALA A 85 3.67 3.84 -9.77
CA ALA A 85 4.26 3.40 -11.04
C ALA A 85 4.29 1.86 -11.12
N GLY A 86 3.77 1.30 -12.22
CA GLY A 86 3.67 -0.15 -12.43
C GLY A 86 2.43 -0.82 -11.81
N CYS A 87 1.73 -0.14 -10.89
CA CYS A 87 0.53 -0.69 -10.27
C CYS A 87 -0.66 -0.75 -11.24
N THR A 88 -1.41 -1.84 -11.13
CA THR A 88 -2.67 -2.07 -11.85
C THR A 88 -3.87 -1.36 -11.21
N GLY A 89 -3.72 -0.88 -9.97
CA GLY A 89 -4.76 -0.15 -9.26
C GLY A 89 -4.23 0.50 -7.98
N VAL A 90 -5.04 1.42 -7.43
CA VAL A 90 -4.74 2.14 -6.19
C VAL A 90 -5.92 1.96 -5.22
N LEU A 91 -5.62 1.57 -3.98
CA LEU A 91 -6.57 1.53 -2.88
C LEU A 91 -6.28 2.69 -1.92
N HIS A 92 -7.05 3.77 -2.07
CA HIS A 92 -6.93 4.93 -1.19
C HIS A 92 -7.73 4.70 0.09
N VAL A 93 -7.04 4.29 1.17
CA VAL A 93 -7.63 4.03 2.50
C VAL A 93 -7.15 5.05 3.54
N ALA A 94 -6.06 5.76 3.24
CA ALA A 94 -5.51 6.78 4.12
C ALA A 94 -6.47 7.96 4.28
N SER A 95 -6.83 8.25 5.53
CA SER A 95 -7.45 9.52 5.90
C SER A 95 -6.52 10.21 6.90
N PRO A 96 -6.09 11.46 6.64
CA PRO A 96 -5.31 12.22 7.60
C PRO A 96 -6.22 12.60 8.77
N LEU A 97 -6.09 11.88 9.89
CA LEU A 97 -6.63 12.35 11.16
C LEU A 97 -5.69 13.44 11.70
N PRO A 98 -6.18 14.65 12.00
CA PRO A 98 -5.39 15.68 12.66
C PRO A 98 -4.87 15.14 13.99
N SER A 99 -3.56 15.22 14.23
CA SER A 99 -2.95 14.62 15.41
C SER A 99 -3.22 15.37 16.72
N ASP A 100 -3.79 16.58 16.70
CA ASP A 100 -4.28 17.27 17.90
C ASP A 100 -5.27 18.37 17.53
N ASN A 101 -6.58 18.11 17.70
CA ASN A 101 -7.51 19.10 18.26
C ASN A 101 -8.82 18.40 18.69
N PRO A 102 -9.10 18.25 20.01
CA PRO A 102 -10.38 17.73 20.48
C PRO A 102 -11.59 18.67 20.21
N SER A 103 -11.37 19.84 19.58
CA SER A 103 -12.40 20.83 19.27
C SER A 103 -12.78 20.91 17.77
N ILE A 104 -12.77 19.79 17.04
CA ILE A 104 -13.53 19.75 15.78
C ILE A 104 -15.01 19.69 16.14
N ASN A 105 -15.60 20.86 16.35
CA ASN A 105 -17.05 21.03 16.35
C ASN A 105 -17.54 20.82 14.90
N PRO A 106 -18.34 19.79 14.60
CA PRO A 106 -18.87 19.56 13.26
C PRO A 106 -19.79 20.69 12.76
N GLU A 107 -20.26 21.60 13.64
CA GLU A 107 -21.09 22.74 13.28
C GLU A 107 -20.31 24.02 12.89
N ALA A 108 -18.97 24.05 13.00
CA ALA A 108 -18.20 25.28 12.74
C ALA A 108 -17.92 25.57 11.25
N ARG A 109 -18.55 24.82 10.33
CA ARG A 109 -18.52 25.10 8.89
C ARG A 109 -19.95 25.34 8.39
N SER A 110 -20.43 26.56 8.58
CA SER A 110 -21.54 27.16 7.85
C SER A 110 -21.06 28.42 7.15
#